data_AF-A0A829GIG9-F1
#
_entry.id   AF-A0A829GIG9-F1
#
_cell.length_a   1.000
_cell.length_b   1.000
_cell.length_c   1.000
_cell.angle_alpha   90.00
_cell.angle_beta   90.00
_cell.angle_gamma   90.00
#
_symmetry.space_group_name_H-M   'P 1'
#
loop_
_entity.id
_entity.type
_entity.pdbx_description
1 polymer ?
#
loop_
_entity_poly.entity_id
_entity_poly.type
_entity_poly.pdbx_seq_one_letter_code
_entity_poly.pdbx_strand_id
1 'polypeptide(L)'
;MLDAAVAGQVFTSPTPDQIYAAIKEVDQGAGVLMIVKNYSGDVMNFDMAKDLASVDDITVESVVVDDDVAVKDSLYTQGRRGVAGTIFAEKIIGAAAEAGLSLDDLKKLGDAVVKNTKSFAVALHAATVPEVGKPGFDLKPDEIEFGVGIHNEPGTGQEKLPTSK
;
A
#
# COMPACT_ATOMS: atom_id res chain seq x y z
N MET A 1 13.66 -2.54 -9.53
CA MET A 1 12.47 -2.64 -8.63
C MET A 1 12.00 -1.20 -8.47
N LEU A 2 11.71 -0.68 -7.27
CA LEU A 2 11.44 0.74 -7.08
C LEU A 2 12.72 1.56 -7.26
N ASP A 3 12.61 2.74 -7.87
CA ASP A 3 13.67 3.75 -7.92
C ASP A 3 13.82 4.50 -6.58
N ALA A 4 12.69 4.73 -5.90
CA ALA A 4 12.65 5.34 -4.57
C ALA A 4 11.47 4.80 -3.74
N ALA A 5 11.58 4.97 -2.42
CA ALA A 5 10.49 4.75 -1.47
C ALA A 5 10.43 5.94 -0.51
N VAL A 6 9.22 6.41 -0.22
CA VAL A 6 8.99 7.58 0.63
C VAL A 6 8.44 7.11 1.97
N ALA A 7 9.24 7.24 3.03
CA ALA A 7 8.89 6.78 4.36
C ALA A 7 8.25 7.92 5.18
N GLY A 8 6.98 7.75 5.56
CA GLY A 8 6.33 8.58 6.56
C GLY A 8 6.66 8.15 8.00
N GLN A 9 5.92 8.69 8.96
CA GLN A 9 5.98 8.21 10.34
C GLN A 9 5.37 6.80 10.46
N VAL A 10 5.56 6.15 11.61
CA VAL A 10 4.99 4.81 11.85
C VAL A 10 3.47 4.84 11.62
N PHE A 11 2.99 3.99 10.72
CA PHE A 11 1.57 3.86 10.33
C PHE A 11 0.93 5.15 9.79
N THR A 12 1.74 6.08 9.26
CA THR A 12 1.26 7.34 8.72
C THR A 12 1.81 7.55 7.31
N SER A 13 0.94 7.90 6.37
CA SER A 13 1.31 8.27 5.00
C SER A 13 2.34 9.41 5.00
N PRO A 14 3.37 9.38 4.13
CA PRO A 14 4.25 10.52 3.92
C PRO A 14 3.47 11.73 3.38
N THR A 15 3.99 12.94 3.58
CA THR A 15 3.32 14.16 3.11
C THR A 15 3.50 14.35 1.60
N PRO A 16 2.58 15.07 0.91
CA PRO A 16 2.66 15.28 -0.54
C PRO A 16 3.97 15.91 -1.02
N ASP A 17 4.54 16.83 -0.23
CA ASP A 17 5.81 17.48 -0.54
C ASP A 17 7.01 16.51 -0.51
N GLN A 18 7.01 15.54 0.40
CA GLN A 18 8.02 14.47 0.43
C GLN A 18 7.89 13.56 -0.79
N ILE A 19 6.65 13.21 -1.18
CA ILE A 19 6.39 12.37 -2.34
C ILE A 19 6.78 13.10 -3.63
N TYR A 20 6.38 14.36 -3.77
CA TYR A 20 6.73 15.21 -4.91
C TYR A 20 8.24 15.41 -5.05
N ALA A 21 8.97 15.60 -3.93
CA ALA A 21 10.43 15.66 -3.96
C ALA A 21 11.04 14.37 -4.52
N ALA A 22 10.52 13.20 -4.13
CA ALA A 22 10.97 11.92 -4.68
C ALA A 22 10.63 11.77 -6.17
N ILE A 23 9.43 12.16 -6.61
CA ILE A 23 9.03 12.17 -8.03
C ILE A 23 10.05 12.94 -8.87
N LYS A 24 10.44 14.14 -8.42
CA LYS A 24 11.42 14.97 -9.13
C LYS A 24 12.81 14.37 -9.19
N GLU A 25 13.23 13.69 -8.13
CA GLU A 25 14.55 13.07 -8.07
C GLU A 25 14.66 11.85 -8.99
N VAL A 26 13.57 11.09 -9.15
CA VAL A 26 13.57 9.86 -9.96
C VAL A 26 13.09 10.04 -11.39
N ASP A 27 12.56 11.20 -11.76
CA ASP A 27 12.12 11.44 -13.13
C ASP A 27 13.33 11.43 -14.10
N GLN A 28 13.26 10.52 -15.06
CA GLN A 28 14.27 10.35 -16.12
C GLN A 28 13.77 10.86 -17.49
N GLY A 29 12.66 11.62 -17.50
CA GLY A 29 12.05 12.17 -18.71
C GLY A 29 11.13 11.19 -19.46
N ALA A 30 10.90 10.00 -18.90
CA ALA A 30 9.93 9.01 -19.40
C ALA A 30 8.65 8.93 -18.56
N GLY A 31 8.52 9.83 -17.58
CA GLY A 31 7.44 9.85 -16.60
C GLY A 31 7.67 8.92 -15.41
N VAL A 32 6.81 9.01 -14.40
CA VAL A 32 6.94 8.31 -13.11
C VAL A 32 5.68 7.51 -12.82
N LEU A 33 5.84 6.24 -12.42
CA LEU A 33 4.74 5.40 -11.95
C LEU A 33 4.79 5.23 -10.43
N MET A 34 3.73 5.67 -9.75
CA MET A 34 3.58 5.48 -8.31
C MET A 34 2.82 4.19 -8.01
N ILE A 35 3.33 3.37 -7.09
CA ILE A 35 2.61 2.20 -6.56
C ILE A 35 2.09 2.57 -5.17
N VAL A 36 0.77 2.69 -5.05
CA VAL A 36 0.10 3.25 -3.86
C VAL A 36 -0.72 2.15 -3.20
N LYS A 37 -0.53 1.93 -1.89
CA LYS A 37 -1.39 1.01 -1.13
C LYS A 37 -2.73 1.70 -0.90
N ASN A 38 -3.85 0.98 -1.01
CA ASN A 38 -5.17 1.58 -0.84
C ASN A 38 -5.47 1.89 0.64
N TYR A 39 -4.94 3.00 1.14
CA TYR A 39 -5.32 3.67 2.37
C TYR A 39 -5.66 5.11 2.04
N SER A 40 -6.70 5.67 2.65
CA SER A 40 -7.22 7.00 2.32
C SER A 40 -6.16 8.09 2.42
N GLY A 41 -5.28 8.02 3.43
CA GLY A 41 -4.15 8.95 3.58
C GLY A 41 -3.06 8.76 2.52
N ASP A 42 -2.80 7.52 2.10
CA ASP A 42 -1.86 7.23 1.01
C ASP A 42 -2.41 7.75 -0.32
N VAL A 43 -3.63 7.36 -0.69
CA VAL A 43 -4.28 7.78 -1.94
C VAL A 43 -4.36 9.31 -2.03
N MET A 44 -4.85 9.98 -0.98
CA MET A 44 -4.96 11.44 -0.98
C MET A 44 -3.59 12.12 -1.14
N ASN A 45 -2.57 11.72 -0.37
CA ASN A 45 -1.27 12.37 -0.41
C ASN A 45 -0.52 12.14 -1.73
N PHE A 46 -0.62 10.93 -2.28
CA PHE A 46 0.00 10.61 -3.57
C PHE A 46 -0.72 11.29 -4.73
N ASP A 47 -2.06 11.39 -4.70
CA ASP A 47 -2.81 12.14 -5.72
C ASP A 47 -2.45 13.64 -5.68
N MET A 48 -2.35 14.23 -4.49
CA MET A 48 -1.87 15.62 -4.34
C MET A 48 -0.43 15.79 -4.86
N ALA A 49 0.45 14.81 -4.63
CA ALA A 49 1.82 14.86 -5.15
C ALA A 49 1.87 14.75 -6.69
N LYS A 50 0.98 13.95 -7.30
CA LYS A 50 0.78 13.90 -8.75
C LYS A 50 0.32 15.25 -9.29
N ASP A 51 -0.61 15.92 -8.62
CA ASP A 51 -1.06 17.26 -9.01
C ASP A 51 0.09 18.28 -8.93
N LEU A 52 0.91 18.24 -7.87
CA LEU A 52 2.10 19.09 -7.75
C LEU A 52 3.12 18.83 -8.87
N ALA A 53 3.37 17.57 -9.21
CA ALA A 53 4.29 17.18 -10.28
C ALA A 53 3.82 17.66 -11.66
N SER A 54 2.50 17.72 -11.89
CA SER A 54 1.93 18.21 -13.15
C SER A 54 2.23 19.68 -13.43
N VAL A 55 2.42 20.50 -12.38
CA VAL A 55 2.81 21.91 -12.51
C VAL A 55 4.24 22.06 -13.07
N ASP A 56 5.08 21.05 -12.87
CA ASP A 56 6.46 20.97 -13.36
C ASP A 56 6.56 20.14 -14.67
N ASP A 57 5.44 19.90 -15.36
CA ASP A 57 5.35 19.12 -16.61
C ASP A 57 5.84 17.66 -16.48
N ILE A 58 5.88 17.10 -15.26
CA ILE A 58 6.23 15.69 -15.04
C ILE A 58 4.99 14.83 -15.21
N THR A 59 5.04 13.89 -16.15
CA THR A 59 3.95 12.93 -16.37
C THR A 59 4.00 11.85 -15.29
N VAL A 60 2.94 11.76 -14.48
CA VAL A 60 2.85 10.79 -13.38
C VAL A 60 1.59 9.94 -13.52
N GLU A 61 1.74 8.63 -13.40
CA GLU A 61 0.61 7.68 -13.27
C GLU A 61 0.68 6.94 -11.94
N SER A 62 -0.44 6.31 -11.55
CA SER A 62 -0.52 5.55 -10.30
C SER A 62 -1.23 4.21 -10.43
N VAL A 63 -0.72 3.20 -9.75
CA VAL A 63 -1.38 1.91 -9.55
C VAL A 63 -1.76 1.81 -8.08
N VAL A 64 -3.07 1.78 -7.81
CA VAL A 64 -3.61 1.62 -6.46
C VAL A 64 -3.79 0.12 -6.19
N VAL A 65 -3.14 -0.39 -5.15
CA VAL A 65 -3.18 -1.80 -4.77
C VAL A 65 -4.24 -2.03 -3.70
N ASP A 66 -5.23 -2.87 -4.00
CA ASP A 66 -6.41 -3.19 -3.16
C ASP A 66 -6.58 -4.73 -2.95
N ASP A 67 -5.49 -5.43 -2.69
CA ASP A 67 -5.42 -6.90 -2.73
C ASP A 67 -6.04 -7.61 -1.51
N ASP A 68 -6.25 -6.92 -0.39
CA ASP A 68 -6.81 -7.51 0.83
C ASP A 68 -8.29 -7.87 0.68
N VAL A 69 -8.62 -9.16 0.74
CA VAL A 69 -10.00 -9.65 0.58
C VAL A 69 -10.78 -9.74 1.89
N ALA A 70 -10.18 -9.38 3.02
CA ALA A 70 -10.81 -9.55 4.33
C ALA A 70 -12.03 -8.62 4.53
N VAL A 71 -11.88 -7.34 4.21
CA VAL A 71 -12.90 -6.31 4.46
C VAL A 71 -13.07 -5.41 3.24
N LYS A 72 -14.30 -4.92 3.03
CA LYS A 72 -14.63 -4.00 1.92
C LYS A 72 -14.54 -2.53 2.31
N ASP A 73 -14.62 -2.18 3.59
CA ASP A 73 -14.37 -0.83 4.09
C ASP A 73 -13.73 -0.97 5.48
N SER A 74 -12.74 -0.15 5.81
CA SER A 74 -12.01 -0.22 7.10
C SER A 74 -11.76 1.17 7.68
N LEU A 75 -11.20 1.26 8.90
CA LEU A 75 -10.96 2.51 9.61
C LEU A 75 -10.22 3.58 8.77
N TYR A 76 -9.34 3.15 7.87
CA TYR A 76 -8.49 4.05 7.08
C TYR A 76 -8.62 3.86 5.57
N THR A 77 -9.58 3.06 5.08
CA THR A 77 -9.69 2.72 3.65
C THR A 77 -11.12 2.68 3.17
N GLN A 78 -11.38 3.28 2.01
CA GLN A 78 -12.56 3.03 1.19
C GLN A 78 -12.27 1.87 0.22
N GLY A 79 -13.11 0.84 0.20
CA GLY A 79 -12.78 -0.37 -0.55
C GLY A 79 -11.80 -1.29 0.21
N ARG A 80 -11.14 -2.17 -0.53
CA ARG A 80 -10.19 -3.15 0.01
C ARG A 80 -8.84 -2.50 0.32
N ARG A 81 -8.18 -2.94 1.39
CA ARG A 81 -6.84 -2.45 1.77
C ARG A 81 -5.76 -2.94 0.79
N GLY A 82 -4.68 -2.18 0.67
CA GLY A 82 -3.44 -2.65 0.04
C GLY A 82 -2.50 -3.25 1.08
N VAL A 83 -2.07 -4.50 0.88
CA VAL A 83 -1.25 -5.23 1.85
C VAL A 83 -0.08 -5.94 1.17
N ALA A 84 0.32 -7.14 1.62
CA ALA A 84 1.52 -7.82 1.16
C ALA A 84 1.57 -8.05 -0.36
N GLY A 85 0.44 -8.11 -1.06
CA GLY A 85 0.41 -8.27 -2.51
C GLY A 85 1.06 -7.12 -3.28
N THR A 86 1.23 -5.95 -2.66
CA THR A 86 1.95 -4.81 -3.24
C THR A 86 3.35 -5.19 -3.73
N ILE A 87 4.08 -6.06 -3.02
CA ILE A 87 5.45 -6.43 -3.40
C ILE A 87 5.50 -7.13 -4.77
N PHE A 88 4.43 -7.83 -5.16
CA PHE A 88 4.34 -8.47 -6.48
C PHE A 88 4.15 -7.44 -7.57
N ALA A 89 3.33 -6.41 -7.34
CA ALA A 89 3.20 -5.27 -8.24
C ALA A 89 4.56 -4.58 -8.39
N GLU A 90 5.23 -4.23 -7.29
CA GLU A 90 6.56 -3.60 -7.29
C GLU A 90 7.59 -4.42 -8.08
N LYS A 91 7.61 -5.75 -7.88
CA LYS A 91 8.60 -6.62 -8.52
C LYS A 91 8.34 -6.84 -10.01
N ILE A 92 7.08 -6.99 -10.42
CA ILE A 92 6.68 -7.25 -11.81
C ILE A 92 6.78 -5.96 -12.62
N ILE A 93 6.19 -4.86 -12.14
CA ILE A 93 6.23 -3.55 -12.80
C ILE A 93 7.68 -3.08 -12.88
N GLY A 94 8.44 -3.17 -11.79
CA GLY A 94 9.85 -2.77 -11.81
C GLY A 94 10.70 -3.58 -12.80
N ALA A 95 10.40 -4.86 -13.03
CA ALA A 95 11.08 -5.64 -14.07
C ALA A 95 10.68 -5.22 -15.49
N ALA A 96 9.41 -4.85 -15.69
CA ALA A 96 8.91 -4.33 -16.96
C ALA A 96 9.49 -2.94 -17.28
N ALA A 97 9.67 -2.08 -16.27
CA ALA A 97 10.30 -0.78 -16.42
C ALA A 97 11.76 -0.91 -16.89
N GLU A 98 12.53 -1.81 -16.28
CA GLU A 98 13.91 -2.15 -16.70
C GLU A 98 13.98 -2.73 -18.12
N ALA A 99 12.90 -3.37 -18.59
CA ALA A 99 12.77 -3.86 -19.96
C ALA A 99 12.38 -2.75 -20.96
N GLY A 100 12.22 -1.51 -20.51
CA GLY A 100 11.93 -0.35 -21.36
C GLY A 100 10.46 -0.19 -21.75
N LEU A 101 9.52 -0.75 -20.98
CA LEU A 101 8.09 -0.51 -21.22
C LEU A 101 7.72 0.95 -20.96
N SER A 102 6.76 1.45 -21.74
CA SER A 102 6.23 2.80 -21.59
C SER A 102 5.43 2.97 -20.29
N LEU A 103 5.31 4.19 -19.78
CA LEU A 103 4.50 4.49 -18.58
C LEU A 103 3.07 3.94 -18.69
N ASP A 104 2.43 4.10 -19.84
CA ASP A 104 1.08 3.59 -20.12
C ASP A 104 1.00 2.06 -20.05
N ASP A 105 2.02 1.36 -20.56
CA ASP A 105 2.06 -0.10 -20.52
C ASP A 105 2.34 -0.61 -19.10
N LEU A 106 3.17 0.11 -18.34
CA LEU A 106 3.41 -0.18 -16.92
C LEU A 106 2.14 0.01 -16.10
N LYS A 107 1.36 1.06 -16.35
CA LYS A 107 0.06 1.30 -15.71
C LYS A 107 -0.93 0.16 -16.00
N LYS A 108 -1.08 -0.23 -17.27
CA LYS A 108 -1.97 -1.35 -17.67
C LYS A 108 -1.53 -2.67 -17.05
N LEU A 109 -0.22 -2.94 -17.05
CA LEU A 109 0.34 -4.14 -16.43
C LEU A 109 0.08 -4.15 -14.93
N GLY A 110 0.31 -3.03 -14.24
CA GLY A 110 0.08 -2.91 -12.81
C GLY A 110 -1.38 -3.15 -12.43
N ASP A 111 -2.33 -2.55 -13.15
CA ASP A 111 -3.76 -2.79 -12.95
C ASP A 111 -4.13 -4.28 -13.13
N ALA A 112 -3.54 -4.94 -14.13
CA ALA A 112 -3.74 -6.36 -14.36
C ALA A 112 -3.15 -7.22 -13.22
N VAL A 113 -1.97 -6.87 -12.70
CA VAL A 113 -1.35 -7.56 -11.56
C VAL A 113 -2.21 -7.40 -10.31
N VAL A 114 -2.63 -6.18 -9.98
CA VAL A 114 -3.48 -5.90 -8.80
C VAL A 114 -4.80 -6.67 -8.89
N LYS A 115 -5.46 -6.66 -10.05
CA LYS A 115 -6.70 -7.40 -10.26
C LYS A 115 -6.57 -8.89 -9.92
N ASN A 116 -5.43 -9.49 -10.25
CA ASN A 116 -5.14 -10.92 -10.04
C ASN A 116 -4.45 -11.24 -8.70
N THR A 117 -4.17 -10.25 -7.86
CA THR A 117 -3.53 -10.44 -6.56
C THR A 117 -4.58 -10.39 -5.45
N LYS A 118 -4.57 -11.37 -4.54
CA LYS A 118 -5.51 -11.48 -3.42
C LYS A 118 -4.74 -11.92 -2.18
N SER A 119 -4.97 -11.21 -1.07
CA SER A 119 -4.30 -11.46 0.20
C SER A 119 -5.31 -11.54 1.32
N PHE A 120 -4.98 -12.32 2.35
CA PHE A 120 -5.74 -12.42 3.58
C PHE A 120 -4.76 -12.68 4.73
N ALA A 121 -4.93 -11.96 5.83
CA ALA A 121 -4.02 -12.02 6.98
C ALA A 121 -4.76 -12.47 8.25
N VAL A 122 -3.99 -12.97 9.21
CA VAL A 122 -4.45 -13.25 10.58
C VAL A 122 -3.42 -12.71 11.57
N ALA A 123 -3.86 -12.26 12.75
CA ALA A 123 -2.98 -11.84 13.84
C ALA A 123 -3.19 -12.71 15.08
N LEU A 124 -2.08 -13.16 15.66
CA LEU A 124 -2.04 -13.79 16.98
C LEU A 124 -1.85 -12.75 18.11
N HIS A 125 -1.29 -11.59 17.76
CA HIS A 125 -1.05 -10.47 18.66
C HIS A 125 -1.09 -9.16 17.85
N ALA A 126 -1.47 -8.07 18.49
CA ALA A 126 -1.40 -6.74 17.88
C ALA A 126 0.04 -6.19 17.86
N ALA A 127 0.34 -5.35 16.88
CA ALA A 127 1.55 -4.54 16.89
C ALA A 127 1.45 -3.43 17.94
N THR A 128 2.58 -3.04 18.53
CA THR A 128 2.68 -1.87 19.41
C THR A 128 3.38 -0.74 18.65
N VAL A 129 2.67 0.37 18.45
CA VAL A 129 3.29 1.59 17.92
C VAL A 129 4.13 2.22 19.03
N PRO A 130 5.43 2.50 18.82
CA PRO A 130 6.32 2.98 19.88
C PRO A 130 5.81 4.22 20.62
N GLU A 131 5.25 5.18 19.88
CA GLU A 131 4.71 6.43 20.44
C GLU A 131 3.45 6.20 21.30
N VAL A 132 2.67 5.16 21.00
CA VAL A 132 1.45 4.80 21.73
C VAL A 132 1.80 3.97 22.98
N GLY A 133 2.88 3.19 22.94
CA GLY A 133 3.41 2.45 24.09
C GLY A 133 2.56 1.27 24.58
N LYS A 134 1.50 0.90 23.85
CA LYS A 134 0.64 -0.25 24.14
C LYS A 134 0.17 -0.93 22.84
N PRO A 135 -0.25 -2.22 22.88
CA PRO A 135 -0.78 -2.93 21.72
C PRO A 135 -1.99 -2.22 21.10
N GLY A 136 -2.15 -2.33 19.78
CA GLY A 136 -3.28 -1.71 19.06
C GLY A 136 -4.65 -2.32 19.38
N PHE A 137 -4.67 -3.60 19.77
CA PHE A 137 -5.84 -4.30 20.28
C PHE A 137 -5.38 -5.45 21.19
N ASP A 138 -6.32 -6.00 21.97
CA ASP A 138 -6.07 -7.12 22.88
C ASP A 138 -6.65 -8.42 22.31
N LEU A 139 -5.90 -9.51 22.45
CA LEU A 139 -6.35 -10.89 22.23
C LEU A 139 -5.96 -11.73 23.44
N LYS A 140 -6.82 -12.67 23.85
CA LYS A 140 -6.41 -13.69 24.83
C LYS A 140 -5.38 -14.64 24.20
N PRO A 141 -4.59 -15.37 25.01
CA PRO A 141 -3.60 -16.33 24.51
C PRO A 141 -4.17 -17.45 23.61
N ASP A 142 -5.49 -17.67 23.67
CA ASP A 142 -6.21 -18.66 22.88
C ASP A 142 -7.16 -18.04 21.84
N GLU A 143 -6.91 -16.79 21.43
CA GLU A 143 -7.67 -16.06 20.42
C GLU A 143 -6.81 -15.67 19.20
N ILE A 144 -7.47 -15.45 18.07
CA ILE A 144 -6.88 -15.01 16.79
C ILE A 144 -7.79 -13.97 16.13
N GLU A 145 -7.21 -12.93 15.54
CA GLU A 145 -7.93 -11.94 14.72
C GLU A 145 -7.83 -12.33 13.25
N PHE A 146 -8.97 -12.64 12.62
CA PHE A 146 -9.04 -12.95 11.19
C PHE A 146 -9.20 -11.69 10.36
N GLY A 147 -8.43 -11.55 9.29
CA GLY A 147 -8.56 -10.43 8.36
C GLY A 147 -8.01 -9.11 8.90
N VAL A 148 -7.04 -9.14 9.82
CA VAL A 148 -6.40 -7.94 10.39
C VAL A 148 -5.70 -7.10 9.32
N GLY A 149 -5.73 -5.77 9.47
CA GLY A 149 -4.95 -4.85 8.63
C GLY A 149 -3.50 -4.68 9.10
N ILE A 150 -2.66 -4.06 8.27
CA ILE A 150 -1.22 -3.90 8.55
C ILE A 150 -0.92 -2.79 9.58
N HIS A 151 -1.91 -1.98 9.95
CA HIS A 151 -1.81 -0.92 10.95
C HIS A 151 -2.70 -1.20 12.18
N ASN A 152 -2.94 -2.48 12.49
CA ASN A 152 -3.86 -2.94 13.54
C ASN A 152 -5.34 -2.65 13.28
N GLU A 153 -5.76 -2.40 12.03
CA GLU A 153 -7.18 -2.25 11.72
C GLU A 153 -7.94 -3.55 12.04
N PRO A 154 -9.13 -3.45 12.66
CA PRO A 154 -9.97 -4.62 12.91
C PRO A 154 -10.19 -5.44 11.64
N GLY A 155 -10.25 -6.76 11.82
CA GLY A 155 -10.56 -7.67 10.75
C GLY A 155 -12.03 -8.05 10.71
N THR A 156 -12.31 -9.28 10.26
CA THR A 156 -13.67 -9.83 10.20
C THR A 156 -14.16 -10.32 11.56
N GLY A 157 -13.25 -10.59 12.50
CA GLY A 157 -13.60 -10.98 13.87
C GLY A 157 -12.52 -11.77 14.60
N GLN A 158 -12.75 -11.89 15.91
CA GLN A 158 -11.92 -12.67 16.83
C GLN A 158 -12.54 -14.04 17.07
N GLU A 159 -11.72 -15.08 16.97
CA GLU A 159 -12.14 -16.46 17.21
C GLU A 159 -11.15 -17.19 18.12
N LYS A 160 -11.52 -18.38 18.59
CA LYS A 160 -10.57 -19.27 19.28
C LYS A 160 -9.48 -19.71 18.32
N LEU A 161 -8.23 -19.68 18.76
CA LEU A 161 -7.07 -20.07 17.98
C LEU A 161 -7.22 -21.52 17.50
N PRO A 162 -7.41 -21.76 16.19
CA PRO A 162 -7.49 -23.12 15.67
C PRO A 162 -6.09 -23.74 15.56
N THR A 163 -6.04 -25.03 15.22
CA THR A 163 -4.80 -25.61 14.71
C THR A 163 -4.41 -24.92 13.40
N SER A 164 -3.13 -24.97 13.02
CA SER A 164 -2.66 -24.36 11.77
C SER A 164 -3.20 -25.00 10.49
N LYS A 165 -3.89 -26.14 10.59
CA LYS A 165 -4.55 -26.87 9.50
C LYS A 165 -6.04 -26.59 9.56
#